data_AF-A0A3L7QA07-F1
#
_entry.id   AF-A0A3L7QA07-F1
#
_cell.length_a   1.000
_cell.length_b   1.000
_cell.length_c   1.000
_cell.angle_alpha   90.00
_cell.angle_beta   90.00
_cell.angle_gamma   90.00
#
_symmetry.space_group_name_H-M   'P 1'
#
loop_
_entity.id
_entity.type
_entity.pdbx_description
1 polymer ?
#
loop_
_entity_poly.entity_id
_entity_poly.type
_entity_poly.pdbx_seq_one_letter_code
_entity_poly.pdbx_strand_id
1 'polypeptide(L)' 'METPTLITGLPAPSEPSVSPDGRRPLSMEWITDDLLHATLAAWSPRYEHPLNADDAVEILMNVKRFSEALLRIRKDEP' A
#
# COMPACT_ATOMS: atom_id res chain seq x y z
N MET A 1 -12.42 1.10 -33.67
CA MET A 1 -13.11 1.76 -32.55
C MET A 1 -12.63 1.09 -31.27
N GLU A 2 -11.39 1.39 -30.88
CA GLU A 2 -10.98 2.47 -29.95
C GLU A 2 -11.19 2.03 -28.50
N THR A 3 -10.17 1.39 -27.93
CA THR A 3 -9.98 1.15 -26.50
C THR A 3 -9.37 2.41 -25.86
N PRO A 4 -10.03 3.09 -24.91
CA PRO A 4 -9.36 4.13 -24.16
C PRO A 4 -8.65 3.52 -22.96
N THR A 5 -7.50 2.89 -23.21
CA THR A 5 -6.53 2.53 -22.16
C THR A 5 -5.52 3.66 -22.06
N LEU A 6 -5.83 4.70 -21.29
CA LEU A 6 -4.85 5.73 -20.96
C LEU A 6 -5.27 6.56 -19.75
N ILE A 7 -5.14 5.98 -18.55
CA ILE A 7 -4.68 6.68 -17.36
C ILE A 7 -3.77 5.71 -16.59
N THR A 8 -2.52 6.13 -16.38
CA THR A 8 -1.46 5.48 -15.57
C THR A 8 -0.73 4.30 -16.22
N GLY A 9 0.44 4.60 -16.80
CA GLY A 9 1.41 3.63 -17.31
C GLY A 9 2.19 2.91 -16.22
N LEU A 10 1.53 2.11 -15.39
CA LEU A 10 2.15 1.02 -14.64
C LEU A 10 1.27 -0.23 -14.81
N PRO A 11 1.80 -1.38 -15.27
CA PRO A 11 1.03 -2.61 -15.19
C PRO A 11 0.79 -2.89 -13.70
N ALA A 12 -0.48 -2.99 -13.30
CA ALA A 12 -0.82 -3.47 -11.97
C ALA A 12 -0.19 -4.87 -11.81
N PRO A 13 0.78 -5.06 -10.88
CA PRO A 13 1.21 -6.41 -10.57
C PRO A 13 -0.03 -7.13 -10.05
N SER A 14 -0.33 -8.32 -10.61
CA SER A 14 -1.49 -9.13 -10.23
C SER A 14 -1.62 -9.16 -8.72
N GLU A 15 -2.62 -8.44 -8.21
CA GLU A 15 -2.87 -8.34 -6.79
C GLU A 15 -3.23 -9.75 -6.31
N PRO A 16 -2.60 -10.27 -5.24
CA PRO A 16 -3.17 -11.43 -4.59
C PRO A 16 -4.52 -10.99 -4.04
N SER A 17 -5.59 -11.46 -4.69
CA SER A 17 -6.97 -11.33 -4.21
C SER A 17 -7.01 -11.50 -2.69
N VAL A 18 -7.71 -10.58 -2.03
CA VAL A 18 -8.15 -10.69 -0.64
C VAL A 18 -8.51 -12.15 -0.36
N SER A 19 -7.79 -12.78 0.58
CA SER A 19 -8.12 -14.14 0.98
C SER A 19 -9.52 -14.14 1.61
N PRO A 20 -10.45 -15.01 1.18
CA PRO A 20 -11.82 -15.04 1.68
C PRO A 20 -11.93 -15.39 3.18
N ASP A 21 -10.83 -15.82 3.79
CA ASP A 21 -10.72 -16.20 5.20
C ASP A 21 -10.42 -15.03 6.16
N GLY A 22 -10.27 -13.79 5.66
CA GLY A 22 -9.85 -12.65 6.49
C GLY A 22 -8.45 -12.81 7.10
N ARG A 23 -7.72 -13.86 6.72
CA ARG A 23 -6.38 -14.13 7.20
C ARG A 23 -5.41 -13.23 6.46
N ARG A 24 -4.93 -12.23 7.20
CA ARG A 24 -3.94 -11.28 6.75
C ARG A 24 -2.75 -12.01 6.10
N PRO A 25 -2.34 -11.68 4.86
CA PRO A 25 -1.22 -12.36 4.21
C PRO A 25 0.05 -12.28 5.07
N LEU A 26 0.89 -13.32 5.07
CA LEU A 26 2.15 -13.38 5.85
C LEU A 26 3.00 -12.09 5.67
N SER A 27 2.95 -11.47 4.49
CA SER A 27 3.62 -10.20 4.18
C SER A 27 3.15 -8.99 5.01
N MET A 28 2.12 -9.14 5.84
CA MET A 28 1.55 -8.11 6.70
C MET A 28 1.58 -8.47 8.21
N GLU A 29 2.31 -9.53 8.61
CA GLU A 29 2.48 -9.88 10.03
C GLU A 29 3.16 -8.76 10.84
N TRP A 30 3.94 -7.90 10.17
CA TRP A 30 4.62 -6.75 10.78
C TRP A 30 3.67 -5.57 11.10
N ILE A 31 2.44 -5.58 10.59
CA ILE A 31 1.47 -4.51 10.83
C ILE A 31 0.74 -4.78 12.16
N THR A 32 1.07 -4.01 13.19
CA THR A 32 0.36 -4.08 14.48
C THR A 32 -0.91 -3.23 14.45
N ASP A 33 -1.83 -3.51 15.38
CA ASP A 33 -3.03 -2.69 15.58
C ASP A 33 -2.67 -1.24 15.98
N ASP A 34 -1.68 -1.09 16.87
CA ASP A 34 -1.14 0.22 17.27
C ASP A 34 -0.60 1.01 16.06
N LEU A 35 0.10 0.34 15.13
CA LEU A 35 0.60 0.96 13.91
C LEU A 35 -0.55 1.39 12.98
N LEU A 36 -1.62 0.61 12.89
CA LEU A 36 -2.82 1.00 12.13
C LEU A 36 -3.48 2.22 12.75
N HIS A 37 -3.69 2.22 14.07
CA HIS A 37 -4.26 3.36 14.81
C HIS A 37 -3.42 4.62 14.65
N ALA A 38 -2.10 4.51 14.76
CA ALA A 38 -1.18 5.62 14.55
C ALA A 38 -1.23 6.14 13.11
N THR A 39 -1.33 5.24 12.13
CA THR A 39 -1.45 5.60 10.71
C THR A 39 -2.76 6.33 10.44
N LEU A 40 -3.88 5.82 10.96
CA LEU A 40 -5.18 6.48 10.84
C LEU A 40 -5.14 7.87 11.47
N ALA A 41 -4.60 8.01 12.68
CA ALA A 41 -4.51 9.29 13.36
C ALA A 41 -3.65 10.32 12.60
N ALA A 42 -2.56 9.88 11.99
CA ALA A 42 -1.66 10.76 11.25
C ALA A 42 -2.21 11.16 9.88
N TRP A 43 -2.91 10.26 9.18
CA TRP A 43 -3.32 10.47 7.79
C TRP A 43 -4.76 10.96 7.65
N SER A 44 -5.68 10.56 8.53
CA SER A 44 -7.10 10.98 8.45
C SER A 44 -7.30 12.50 8.33
N PRO A 45 -6.56 13.37 9.05
CA PRO A 45 -6.74 14.83 8.91
C PRO A 45 -6.37 15.40 7.54
N ARG A 46 -5.68 14.63 6.69
CA ARG A 46 -5.22 15.04 5.36
C ARG A 46 -6.16 14.60 4.24
N TYR A 47 -7.13 13.74 4.55
CA TYR A 47 -8.09 13.19 3.59
C TYR A 47 -9.46 13.83 3.82
N GLU A 48 -10.20 14.04 2.73
CA GLU A 48 -11.57 14.57 2.78
C GLU A 48 -12.58 13.53 3.31
N HIS A 49 -12.21 12.26 3.28
CA HIS A 49 -13.02 11.14 3.74
C HIS A 49 -12.35 10.40 4.90
N PRO A 50 -13.14 9.85 5.84
CA PRO A 50 -12.60 9.09 6.96
C PRO A 50 -11.91 7.83 6.42
N LEU A 51 -10.66 7.64 6.84
CA LEU A 51 -9.89 6.45 6.52
C LEU A 51 -10.32 5.28 7.42
N ASN A 52 -10.32 4.08 6.85
CA ASN A 52 -10.59 2.83 7.55
C ASN A 52 -9.32 1.96 7.64
N ALA A 53 -9.41 0.84 8.35
CA ALA A 53 -8.26 -0.03 8.58
C ALA A 53 -7.61 -0.56 7.29
N ASP A 54 -8.39 -0.78 6.23
CA ASP A 54 -7.88 -1.21 4.92
C ASP A 54 -7.05 -0.10 4.26
N ASP A 55 -7.53 1.15 4.31
CA ASP A 55 -6.77 2.31 3.82
C ASP A 55 -5.42 2.46 4.55
N ALA A 56 -5.42 2.24 5.87
CA ALA A 56 -4.19 2.29 6.66
C ALA A 56 -3.21 1.17 6.28
N VAL A 57 -3.71 -0.04 6.00
CA VAL A 57 -2.89 -1.14 5.47
C VAL A 57 -2.29 -0.76 4.12
N GLU A 58 -3.08 -0.18 3.21
CA GLU A 58 -2.61 0.24 1.89
C GLU A 58 -1.51 1.30 1.98
N ILE A 59 -1.70 2.33 2.80
CA ILE A 59 -0.70 3.37 3.05
C ILE A 59 0.60 2.75 3.55
N LEU A 60 0.53 1.84 4.54
CA LEU A 60 1.72 1.16 5.08
C LEU A 60 2.42 0.29 4.04
N MET A 61 1.67 -0.41 3.20
CA MET A 61 2.23 -1.19 2.09
C MET A 61 2.94 -0.29 1.07
N ASN A 62 2.36 0.86 0.74
CA ASN A 62 2.95 1.81 -0.19
C ASN A 62 4.24 2.44 0.37
N VAL A 63 4.26 2.78 1.66
CA VAL A 63 5.48 3.27 2.35
C VAL A 63 6.59 2.22 2.35
N LYS A 64 6.25 0.95 2.61
CA LYS A 64 7.21 -0.15 2.55
C LYS A 64 7.81 -0.29 1.15
N ARG A 65 6.97 -0.37 0.11
CA ARG A 65 7.41 -0.50 -1.29
C ARG A 65 8.29 0.68 -1.73
N PHE A 66 7.92 1.89 -1.33
CA PHE A 66 8.71 3.09 -1.61
C PHE A 66 10.10 3.03 -0.94
N SER A 67 10.15 2.63 0.33
CA SER A 67 11.41 2.46 1.07
C SER A 67 12.31 1.39 0.44
N GLU A 68 11.74 0.27 0.03
CA GLU A 68 12.46 -0.79 -0.69
C GLU A 68 13.01 -0.29 -2.04
N ALA A 69 12.23 0.51 -2.79
CA ALA A 69 12.68 1.11 -4.04
C ALA A 69 13.87 2.07 -3.82
N LEU A 70 13.80 2.93 -2.79
CA LEU A 70 14.90 3.83 -2.43
C LEU A 70 16.18 3.07 -2.04
N LEU A 71 16.05 1.97 -1.29
CA LEU A 71 17.19 1.13 -0.91
C LEU A 71 17.83 0.44 -2.12
N ARG A 72 17.02 0.00 -3.10
CA ARG A 72 17.55 -0.57 -4.36
C ARG A 72 18.34 0.45 -5.15
N ILE A 73 17.86 1.69 -5.27
CA ILE A 73 18.58 2.76 -5.98
C ILE A 73 19.96 2.99 -5.38
N ARG A 74 20.09 3.04 -4.05
CA ARG A 74 21.39 3.20 -3.37
C ARG A 74 22.36 2.03 -3.58
N LYS A 75 21.85 0.83 -3.85
CA LYS A 75 22.67 -0.36 -4.08
C LYS A 75 23.17 -0.44 -5.54
N ASP A 76 22.47 0.21 -6.46
CA ASP A 76 22.76 0.23 -7.90
C ASP A 76 23.58 1.47 -8.32
N GLU A 77 23.94 2.34 -7.37
CA GLU A 77 24.86 3.46 -7.60
C GLU A 77 26.30 2.90 -7.73
N PRO A 78 26.99 3.09 -8.88
CA PRO A 78 28.32 2.52 -9.16
C PRO A 78 29.46 3.19 -8.38
#